data_AF-A0A8D8UE29-F1
#
_entry.id   AF-A0A8D8UE29-F1
#
_cell.length_a   1.000
_cell.length_b   1.000
_cell.length_c   1.000
_cell.angle_alpha   90.00
_cell.angle_beta   90.00
_cell.angle_gamma   90.00
#
_symmetry.space_group_name_H-M   'P 1'
#
loop_
_entity.id
_entity.type
_entity.pdbx_description
1 polymer ?
#
loop_
_entity_poly.entity_id
_entity_poly.type
_entity_poly.pdbx_seq_one_letter_code
_entity_poly.pdbx_strand_id
1 'polypeptide(L)'
;SYQAILENANVLARYASICQANRIVPIVEPEVLPDGPHDLERAQKVTETVLAAVYKALNDHHVYLEGTLLKPNMVTAGQSCTKKFTAQEIAQAPVTALNRTVPAAVTGITFLAGGQSEEENE
;
A
#
# COMPACT_ATOMS: atom_id res chain seq x y z
N SER A 1 -12.98 -0.47 7.68
CA SER A 1 -13.33 -1.17 8.94
C SER A 1 -12.39 -2.35 9.14
N TYR A 2 -12.36 -2.97 10.32
CA TYR A 2 -11.55 -4.18 10.54
C TYR A 2 -11.90 -5.30 9.55
N GLN A 3 -13.20 -5.55 9.33
CA GLN A 3 -13.67 -6.52 8.35
C GLN A 3 -13.16 -6.23 6.94
N ALA A 4 -13.20 -4.97 6.50
CA ALA A 4 -12.73 -4.59 5.16
C ALA A 4 -11.22 -4.87 5.00
N ILE A 5 -10.41 -4.63 6.02
CA ILE A 5 -8.98 -4.89 5.98
C ILE A 5 -8.71 -6.39 5.83
N LEU A 6 -9.36 -7.22 6.66
CA LEU A 6 -9.18 -8.67 6.61
C LEU A 6 -9.63 -9.28 5.29
N GLU A 7 -10.81 -8.88 4.79
CA GLU A 7 -11.37 -9.44 3.56
C GLU A 7 -10.48 -9.12 2.35
N ASN A 8 -10.08 -7.85 2.20
CA ASN A 8 -9.25 -7.44 1.08
C ASN A 8 -7.85 -8.07 1.15
N ALA A 9 -7.23 -8.14 2.34
CA ALA A 9 -5.94 -8.81 2.51
C ALA A 9 -6.03 -10.29 2.13
N ASN A 10 -7.10 -10.99 2.54
CA ASN A 10 -7.31 -12.39 2.22
C ASN A 10 -7.54 -12.62 0.72
N VAL A 11 -8.35 -11.79 0.06
CA VAL A 11 -8.59 -11.89 -1.38
C VAL A 11 -7.32 -11.62 -2.20
N LEU A 12 -6.53 -10.60 -1.82
CA LEU A 12 -5.25 -10.31 -2.47
C LEU A 12 -4.25 -11.47 -2.32
N ALA A 13 -4.21 -12.11 -1.16
CA ALA A 13 -3.35 -13.27 -0.92
C ALA A 13 -3.76 -14.50 -1.74
N ARG A 14 -5.06 -14.76 -1.84
CA ARG A 14 -5.59 -15.82 -2.73
C ARG A 14 -5.25 -15.55 -4.19
N TYR A 15 -5.44 -14.31 -4.66
CA TYR A 15 -5.07 -13.89 -6.00
C TYR A 15 -3.58 -14.13 -6.27
N ALA A 16 -2.70 -13.67 -5.37
CA ALA A 16 -1.25 -13.81 -5.52
C ALA A 16 -0.82 -15.29 -5.55
N SER A 17 -1.38 -16.12 -4.68
CA SER A 17 -1.13 -17.56 -4.64
C SER A 17 -1.52 -18.25 -5.95
N ILE A 18 -2.70 -17.92 -6.51
CA ILE A 18 -3.17 -18.45 -7.80
C ILE A 18 -2.27 -17.99 -8.96
N CYS A 19 -1.86 -16.73 -8.99
CA CYS A 19 -0.93 -16.22 -10.00
C CYS A 19 0.39 -16.99 -9.98
N GLN A 20 0.98 -17.17 -8.80
CA GLN A 20 2.25 -17.87 -8.65
C GLN A 20 2.16 -19.35 -9.02
N ALA A 21 1.05 -20.02 -8.70
CA ALA A 21 0.79 -21.40 -9.14
C ALA A 21 0.77 -21.54 -10.68
N ASN A 22 0.49 -20.45 -11.39
CA ASN A 22 0.46 -20.38 -12.85
C ASN A 22 1.67 -19.64 -13.45
N ARG A 23 2.74 -19.42 -12.67
CA ARG A 23 3.98 -18.73 -13.11
C ARG A 23 3.74 -17.29 -13.59
N ILE A 24 2.75 -16.61 -13.04
CA ILE A 24 2.47 -15.20 -13.26
C ILE A 24 2.92 -14.42 -12.02
N VAL A 25 3.61 -13.31 -12.22
CA VAL A 25 4.00 -12.39 -11.14
C VAL A 25 2.77 -11.55 -10.74
N PRO A 26 2.24 -11.67 -9.51
CA PRO A 26 1.15 -10.82 -9.05
C PRO A 26 1.66 -9.43 -8.64
N ILE A 27 0.91 -8.41 -9.04
CA ILE A 27 1.01 -7.07 -8.47
C ILE A 27 -0.09 -6.97 -7.39
N VAL A 28 0.31 -6.75 -6.14
CA VAL A 28 -0.61 -6.65 -5.02
C VAL A 28 -0.95 -5.17 -4.80
N GLU A 29 -2.21 -4.80 -5.01
CA GLU A 29 -2.67 -3.40 -4.99
C GLU A 29 -3.73 -3.16 -3.90
N PRO A 30 -3.31 -2.84 -2.65
CA PRO A 30 -4.21 -2.47 -1.57
C PRO A 30 -4.39 -0.95 -1.50
N GLU A 31 -5.15 -0.38 -2.45
CA GLU A 31 -5.36 1.08 -2.50
C GLU A 31 -6.18 1.60 -1.31
N VAL A 32 -5.62 2.57 -0.59
CA VAL A 32 -6.33 3.39 0.40
C VAL A 32 -6.65 4.73 -0.24
N LEU A 33 -7.94 5.00 -0.44
CA LEU A 33 -8.41 6.19 -1.14
C LEU A 33 -8.09 7.49 -0.35
N PRO A 34 -7.73 8.59 -1.04
CA PRO A 34 -7.39 9.86 -0.41
C PRO A 34 -8.63 10.70 -0.06
N ASP A 35 -9.85 10.17 -0.19
CA ASP A 35 -11.07 10.89 0.09
C ASP A 35 -11.17 11.35 1.56
N GLY A 36 -11.59 12.60 1.74
CA GLY A 36 -11.93 13.18 3.03
C GLY A 36 -10.86 14.10 3.64
N PRO A 37 -11.09 14.56 4.89
CA PRO A 37 -10.31 15.64 5.50
C PRO A 37 -9.16 15.17 6.41
N HIS A 38 -8.74 13.91 6.29
CA HIS A 38 -7.76 13.31 7.17
C HIS A 38 -6.35 13.88 6.94
N ASP A 39 -5.53 13.93 7.99
CA ASP A 39 -4.15 14.41 7.91
C ASP A 39 -3.18 13.31 7.43
N LEU A 40 -1.93 13.71 7.17
CA LEU A 40 -0.87 12.83 6.69
C LEU A 40 -0.56 11.71 7.69
N GLU A 41 -0.57 12.03 8.98
CA GLU A 41 -0.31 11.09 10.07
C GLU A 41 -1.40 10.00 10.13
N ARG A 42 -2.66 10.37 9.92
CA ARG A 42 -3.77 9.42 9.82
C ARG A 42 -3.64 8.53 8.60
N ALA A 43 -3.30 9.10 7.44
CA ALA A 43 -3.06 8.33 6.21
C ALA A 43 -1.94 7.30 6.43
N GLN A 44 -0.80 7.73 6.97
CA GLN A 44 0.33 6.85 7.27
C GLN A 44 -0.08 5.69 8.18
N LYS A 45 -0.81 5.97 9.27
CA LYS A 45 -1.29 4.95 10.20
C LYS A 45 -2.22 3.93 9.54
N VAL A 46 -3.11 4.39 8.65
CA VAL A 46 -4.00 3.48 7.91
C VAL A 46 -3.21 2.62 6.94
N THR A 47 -2.29 3.21 6.18
CA THR A 47 -1.40 2.47 5.27
C THR A 47 -0.60 1.40 6.01
N GLU A 48 0.02 1.75 7.15
CA GLU A 48 0.76 0.78 7.97
C GLU A 48 -0.15 -0.38 8.45
N THR A 49 -1.37 -0.07 8.89
CA THR A 49 -2.32 -1.09 9.35
C THR A 49 -2.74 -2.03 8.21
N VAL A 50 -3.02 -1.48 7.03
CA VAL A 50 -3.44 -2.24 5.84
C VAL A 50 -2.29 -3.11 5.34
N LEU A 51 -1.09 -2.55 5.16
CA LEU A 51 0.06 -3.29 4.66
C LEU A 51 0.47 -4.42 5.62
N ALA A 52 0.44 -4.19 6.93
CA ALA A 52 0.70 -5.25 7.91
C ALA A 52 -0.27 -6.43 7.76
N ALA A 53 -1.57 -6.15 7.56
CA ALA A 53 -2.58 -7.18 7.35
C ALA A 53 -2.37 -7.91 6.01
N VAL A 54 -2.03 -7.17 4.94
CA VAL A 54 -1.73 -7.73 3.61
C VAL A 54 -0.55 -8.68 3.70
N TYR A 55 0.60 -8.26 4.23
CA TYR A 55 1.78 -9.13 4.30
C TYR A 55 1.60 -10.34 5.22
N LYS A 56 0.81 -10.19 6.30
CA LYS A 56 0.40 -11.34 7.11
C LYS A 56 -0.42 -12.34 6.29
N ALA A 57 -1.41 -11.87 5.53
CA ALA A 57 -2.23 -12.73 4.68
C ALA A 57 -1.41 -13.38 3.55
N LEU A 58 -0.50 -12.64 2.92
CA LEU A 58 0.42 -13.20 1.91
C LEU A 58 1.25 -14.35 2.49
N ASN A 59 1.75 -14.19 3.71
CA ASN A 59 2.49 -15.24 4.41
C ASN A 59 1.61 -16.46 4.74
N ASP A 60 0.38 -16.24 5.21
CA ASP A 60 -0.58 -17.31 5.53
C ASP A 60 -0.98 -18.14 4.31
N HIS A 61 -0.96 -17.54 3.12
CA HIS A 61 -1.26 -18.21 1.84
C HIS A 61 -0.01 -18.70 1.10
N HIS A 62 1.14 -18.73 1.78
CA HIS A 62 2.41 -19.23 1.25
C HIS A 62 2.89 -18.52 -0.03
N VAL A 63 2.62 -17.22 -0.15
CA VAL A 63 3.07 -16.41 -1.29
C VAL A 63 4.58 -16.17 -1.21
N TYR A 64 5.29 -16.43 -2.30
CA TYR A 64 6.73 -16.19 -2.45
C TYR A 64 7.00 -14.71 -2.78
N LEU A 65 7.48 -13.93 -1.80
CA LEU A 65 7.50 -12.46 -1.89
C LEU A 65 8.45 -11.91 -2.95
N GLU A 66 9.58 -12.58 -3.20
CA GLU A 66 10.54 -12.22 -4.25
C GLU A 66 9.92 -12.35 -5.66
N GLY A 67 8.83 -13.11 -5.77
CA GLY A 67 8.01 -13.22 -6.98
C GLY A 67 6.79 -12.30 -6.98
N THR A 68 6.79 -11.18 -6.25
CA THR A 68 5.69 -10.21 -6.19
C THR A 68 6.16 -8.78 -6.39
N LEU A 69 5.24 -7.90 -6.78
CA LEU A 69 5.38 -6.45 -6.69
C LEU A 69 4.26 -5.89 -5.82
N LEU A 70 4.55 -4.82 -5.08
CA LEU A 70 3.54 -4.04 -4.35
C LEU A 70 3.18 -2.80 -5.16
N LYS A 71 1.89 -2.51 -5.30
CA LYS A 71 1.37 -1.27 -5.90
C LYS A 71 0.51 -0.52 -4.88
N PRO A 72 1.13 0.22 -3.95
CA PRO A 72 0.40 0.98 -2.95
C PRO A 72 0.08 2.39 -3.47
N ASN A 73 -0.83 3.08 -2.79
CA ASN A 73 -0.94 4.53 -2.88
C ASN A 73 0.25 5.22 -2.21
N MET A 74 0.61 6.41 -2.70
CA MET A 74 1.42 7.33 -1.91
C MET A 74 0.69 7.66 -0.60
N VAL A 75 1.46 7.88 0.47
CA VAL A 75 0.88 8.35 1.74
C VAL A 75 0.79 9.86 1.66
N THR A 76 -0.43 10.36 1.39
CA THR A 76 -0.73 11.79 1.35
C THR A 76 -1.86 12.12 2.31
N ALA A 77 -1.96 13.39 2.71
CA ALA A 77 -3.15 13.87 3.38
C ALA A 77 -4.37 13.73 2.46
N GLY A 78 -5.56 13.67 3.05
CA GLY A 78 -6.79 13.55 2.30
C GLY A 78 -7.05 14.78 1.43
N GLN A 79 -7.76 14.61 0.32
CA GLN A 79 -8.01 15.67 -0.68
C GLN A 79 -8.72 16.90 -0.09
N SER A 80 -9.48 16.72 1.00
CA SER A 80 -10.17 17.81 1.71
C SER A 80 -9.41 18.29 2.95
N CYS A 81 -8.16 17.89 3.15
CA CYS A 81 -7.35 18.32 4.29
C CYS A 81 -6.94 19.79 4.14
N THR A 82 -7.16 20.59 5.19
CA THR A 82 -6.78 22.01 5.21
C THR A 82 -5.33 22.22 5.64
N LYS A 83 -4.75 21.28 6.39
CA LYS A 83 -3.34 21.30 6.80
C LYS A 83 -2.46 21.05 5.58
N LYS A 84 -1.47 21.92 5.38
CA LYS A 84 -0.46 21.77 4.33
C LYS A 84 0.78 21.09 4.91
N PHE A 85 1.43 20.29 4.06
CA PHE A 85 2.64 19.55 4.38
C PHE A 85 3.72 19.93 3.37
N THR A 86 4.96 19.88 3.81
CA THR A 86 6.13 20.08 2.96
C THR A 86 6.34 18.86 2.06
N ALA A 87 6.99 19.06 0.90
CA ALA A 87 7.36 17.95 0.02
C ALA A 87 8.19 16.88 0.75
N GLN A 88 9.04 17.29 1.70
CA GLN A 88 9.85 16.38 2.49
C GLN A 88 9.02 15.50 3.44
N GLU A 89 7.99 16.07 4.08
CA GLU A 89 7.05 15.28 4.91
C GLU A 89 6.27 14.29 4.05
N ILE A 90 5.81 14.72 2.88
CA ILE A 90 5.06 13.88 1.93
C ILE A 90 5.94 12.74 1.39
N ALA A 91 7.23 12.98 1.12
CA ALA A 91 8.16 11.94 0.69
C ALA A 91 8.55 10.97 1.81
N GLN A 92 8.68 11.46 3.05
CA GLN A 92 9.12 10.65 4.19
C GLN A 92 8.03 9.71 4.70
N ALA A 93 6.77 10.12 4.66
CA ALA A 93 5.64 9.33 5.16
C ALA A 93 5.50 7.95 4.48
N PRO A 94 5.47 7.82 3.13
CA PRO A 94 5.36 6.52 2.46
C PRO A 94 6.61 5.67 2.73
N VAL A 95 7.81 6.23 2.64
CA VAL A 95 9.06 5.49 2.93
C VAL A 95 9.05 4.91 4.34
N THR A 96 8.57 5.69 5.32
CA THR A 96 8.46 5.24 6.71
C THR A 96 7.42 4.12 6.86
N ALA A 97 6.25 4.27 6.26
CA ALA A 97 5.19 3.26 6.30
C ALA A 97 5.66 1.93 5.67
N LEU A 98 6.34 2.02 4.52
CA LEU A 98 6.89 0.86 3.81
C LEU A 98 7.96 0.16 4.65
N ASN A 99 8.94 0.91 5.17
CA ASN A 99 10.00 0.34 6.03
C ASN A 99 9.48 -0.36 7.28
N ARG A 100 8.30 0.05 7.79
CA ARG A 100 7.67 -0.55 8.97
C ARG A 100 6.88 -1.83 8.65
N THR A 101 6.53 -2.08 7.39
CA THR A 101 5.52 -3.11 7.06
C THR A 101 5.88 -4.03 5.91
N VAL A 102 6.74 -3.61 4.98
CA VAL A 102 7.11 -4.37 3.79
C VAL A 102 8.38 -5.16 4.05
N PRO A 103 8.35 -6.51 3.98
CA PRO A 103 9.56 -7.31 4.08
C PRO A 103 10.53 -7.00 2.93
N ALA A 104 11.84 -6.98 3.23
CA ALA A 104 12.89 -6.69 2.25
C ALA A 104 12.97 -7.70 1.08
N ALA A 105 12.29 -8.84 1.18
CA ALA A 105 12.18 -9.83 0.12
C ALA A 105 11.29 -9.37 -1.05
N VAL A 106 10.44 -8.35 -0.86
CA VAL A 106 9.58 -7.83 -1.94
C VAL A 106 10.44 -7.12 -2.98
N THR A 107 10.32 -7.54 -4.24
CA THR A 107 11.23 -7.13 -5.32
C THR A 107 11.09 -5.68 -5.74
N GLY A 108 9.89 -5.10 -5.60
CA GLY A 108 9.67 -3.74 -6.03
C GLY A 108 8.34 -3.15 -5.56
N ILE A 109 8.32 -1.82 -5.55
CA ILE A 109 7.18 -1.00 -5.19
C ILE A 109 6.88 -0.10 -6.39
N THR A 110 5.68 -0.20 -6.96
CA THR A 110 5.23 0.57 -8.12
C THR A 110 4.04 1.43 -7.71
N PHE A 111 4.29 2.65 -7.22
CA PHE A 111 3.22 3.53 -6.72
C PHE A 111 2.15 3.81 -7.78
N LEU A 112 0.89 3.89 -7.33
CA LEU A 112 -0.21 4.43 -8.14
C LEU A 112 -0.28 5.96 -7.99
N ALA A 113 -0.62 6.65 -9.09
CA ALA A 113 -0.68 8.11 -9.15
C ALA A 113 -1.88 8.73 -8.40
N GLY A 114 -2.94 7.95 -8.13
CA GLY A 114 -4.00 8.32 -7.17
C GLY A 114 -4.73 9.64 -7.43
N GLY A 115 -4.74 10.13 -8.68
CA GLY A 115 -5.35 11.41 -9.06
C GLY A 115 -4.47 12.65 -8.89
N GLN A 116 -3.18 12.47 -8.56
CA GLN A 116 -2.18 13.54 -8.56
C GLN A 116 -1.89 14.03 -9.99
N SER A 117 -1.50 15.31 -10.14
CA SER A 117 -1.08 15.84 -11.44
C SER A 117 0.25 15.21 -11.90
N GLU A 118 0.60 15.35 -13.17
CA GLU A 118 1.90 14.87 -13.66
C GLU A 118 3.08 15.52 -12.92
N GLU A 119 3.02 16.84 -12.69
CA GLU A 119 4.03 17.60 -11.96
C GLU A 119 4.16 17.20 -10.48
N GLU A 120 3.09 16.69 -9.88
CA GLU A 120 3.11 16.17 -8.50
C GLU A 120 3.66 14.74 -8.41
N ASN A 121 3.67 14.00 -9.53
CA ASN A 121 4.18 12.62 -9.61
C ASN A 121 5.66 12.53 -10.03
N GLU A 122 6.26 13.62 -10.53
CA GLU A 122 7.69 13.72 -10.87
C GLU A 122 8.56 14.03 -9.63
#